data_AF-A0A7I8DFR4-F1
#
_entry.id   AF-A0A7I8DFR4-F1
#
_cell.length_a   1.000
_cell.length_b   1.000
_cell.length_c   1.000
_cell.angle_alpha   90.00
_cell.angle_beta   90.00
_cell.angle_gamma   90.00
#
_symmetry.space_group_name_H-M   'P 1'
#
loop_
_entity.id
_entity.type
_entity.pdbx_description
1 polymer ?
#
loop_
_entity_poly.entity_id
_entity_poly.type
_entity_poly.pdbx_seq_one_letter_code
_entity_poly.pdbx_strand_id
1 'polypeptide(L)'
;MSVDLNELAVQAKTCEYAFQETLKRVEPMCRRIAHRYASWMADRDEVFQWARIEVWNAVKSFETGKMSFFSYCKLTVENHIKSRLRRLYGQANVPNRTAMRLDGPTVNEEGTVNDTSYIEGVIDRPSKSTYQILLRKDSLQSIRLILKNENLTPLEYNCLVLFYFEERSHMEIQSILELPSRKAVDNALTRVRRKLAKNEKLQEIFQVLSAQAAM
;
A
#
# COMPACT_ATOMS: atom_id res chain seq x y z
N MET A 1 -48.66 -12.21 -20.19
CA MET A 1 -47.92 -11.43 -21.22
C MET A 1 -46.58 -11.07 -20.63
N SER A 2 -45.48 -11.51 -21.25
CA SER A 2 -44.13 -11.09 -20.85
C SER A 2 -43.99 -9.59 -21.16
N VAL A 3 -44.17 -8.73 -20.13
CA VAL A 3 -43.96 -7.28 -20.24
C VAL A 3 -42.55 -7.03 -20.78
N ASP A 4 -42.41 -6.19 -21.82
CA ASP A 4 -41.11 -5.89 -22.40
C ASP A 4 -40.17 -5.29 -21.34
N LEU A 5 -38.91 -5.74 -21.34
CA LEU A 5 -37.92 -5.28 -20.38
C LEU A 5 -37.60 -3.80 -20.57
N ASN A 6 -37.71 -3.26 -21.79
CA ASN A 6 -37.49 -1.83 -22.01
C ASN A 6 -38.60 -0.98 -21.38
N GLU A 7 -39.86 -1.36 -21.59
CA GLU A 7 -41.01 -0.68 -20.97
C GLU A 7 -40.95 -0.77 -19.45
N LEU A 8 -40.62 -1.95 -18.92
CA LEU A 8 -40.48 -2.15 -17.49
C LEU A 8 -39.35 -1.28 -16.90
N ALA A 9 -38.22 -1.15 -17.60
CA ALA A 9 -37.12 -0.29 -17.16
C ALA A 9 -37.50 1.21 -17.17
N VAL A 10 -38.35 1.64 -18.10
CA VAL A 10 -38.88 3.03 -18.08
C VAL A 10 -39.80 3.23 -16.88
N GLN A 11 -40.69 2.29 -16.59
CA GLN A 11 -41.57 2.34 -15.41
C GLN A 11 -40.78 2.26 -14.09
N ALA A 12 -39.69 1.51 -14.06
CA ALA A 12 -38.82 1.34 -12.90
C ALA A 12 -38.17 2.64 -12.40
N LYS A 13 -38.21 3.72 -13.19
CA LYS A 13 -37.72 5.05 -12.77
C LYS A 13 -38.58 5.66 -11.65
N THR A 14 -39.87 5.34 -11.60
CA THR A 14 -40.83 5.94 -10.66
C THR A 14 -41.64 4.91 -9.87
N CYS A 15 -41.62 3.63 -10.28
CA CYS A 15 -42.37 2.56 -9.64
C CYS A 15 -41.44 1.52 -9.02
N GLU A 16 -41.53 1.35 -7.70
CA GLU A 16 -40.72 0.38 -6.96
C GLU A 16 -40.98 -1.06 -7.42
N TYR A 17 -42.24 -1.43 -7.65
CA TYR A 17 -42.60 -2.75 -8.14
C TYR A 17 -41.96 -3.05 -9.51
N ALA A 18 -41.99 -2.08 -10.43
CA ALA A 18 -41.35 -2.21 -11.73
C ALA A 18 -39.84 -2.34 -11.62
N PHE A 19 -39.21 -1.64 -10.67
CA PHE A 19 -37.78 -1.79 -10.40
C PHE A 19 -37.43 -3.18 -9.85
N GLN A 20 -38.20 -3.69 -8.87
CA GLN A 20 -37.99 -5.03 -8.32
C GLN A 20 -38.11 -6.11 -9.39
N GLU A 21 -39.11 -6.00 -10.27
CA GLU A 21 -39.30 -6.93 -11.39
C GLU A 21 -38.19 -6.81 -12.44
N THR A 22 -37.72 -5.59 -12.73
CA THR A 22 -36.56 -5.35 -13.61
C THR A 22 -35.31 -6.01 -13.04
N LEU A 23 -35.06 -5.83 -11.75
CA LEU A 23 -33.92 -6.39 -11.03
C LEU A 23 -33.92 -7.92 -11.09
N LYS A 24 -35.06 -8.57 -10.85
CA LYS A 24 -35.23 -10.03 -10.97
C LYS A 24 -34.85 -10.54 -12.36
N ARG A 25 -35.29 -9.85 -13.42
CA ARG A 25 -35.02 -10.24 -14.82
C ARG A 25 -33.56 -10.12 -15.20
N VAL A 26 -32.85 -9.14 -14.65
CA VAL A 26 -31.42 -8.94 -14.92
C VAL A 26 -30.51 -9.63 -13.90
N GLU A 27 -31.07 -10.25 -12.86
CA GLU A 27 -30.31 -10.92 -11.81
C GLU A 27 -29.36 -12.02 -12.33
N PRO A 28 -29.77 -12.92 -13.25
CA PRO A 28 -28.85 -13.92 -13.81
C PRO A 28 -27.65 -13.31 -14.56
N MET A 29 -27.84 -12.11 -15.13
CA MET A 29 -26.76 -11.35 -15.75
C MET A 29 -25.82 -10.78 -14.68
N CYS A 30 -26.36 -10.20 -13.60
CA CYS A 30 -25.58 -9.73 -12.46
C CYS A 30 -24.77 -10.86 -11.79
N ARG A 31 -25.35 -12.05 -11.59
CA ARG A 31 -24.67 -13.22 -11.01
C ARG A 31 -23.51 -13.70 -11.89
N ARG A 32 -23.68 -13.73 -13.21
CA ARG A 32 -22.59 -14.09 -14.15
C ARG A 32 -21.45 -13.08 -14.12
N ILE A 33 -21.77 -11.80 -14.04
CA ILE A 33 -20.77 -10.73 -13.89
C ILE A 33 -20.04 -10.87 -12.55
N ALA A 34 -20.76 -11.09 -11.46
CA ALA A 34 -20.17 -11.32 -10.14
C ALA A 34 -19.21 -12.51 -10.12
N HIS A 35 -19.61 -13.64 -10.71
CA HIS A 35 -18.73 -14.80 -10.85
C HIS A 35 -17.48 -14.51 -11.68
N ARG A 36 -17.61 -13.71 -12.75
CA ARG A 36 -16.49 -13.37 -13.64
C ARG A 36 -15.48 -12.44 -12.98
N TYR A 37 -15.95 -11.49 -12.17
CA TYR A 37 -15.13 -10.38 -11.67
C TYR A 37 -14.78 -10.48 -10.19
N ALA A 38 -15.32 -11.47 -9.46
CA ALA A 38 -14.86 -11.78 -8.12
C ALA A 38 -13.37 -12.13 -8.12
N SER A 39 -12.70 -11.74 -7.04
CA SER A 39 -11.27 -11.91 -6.84
C SER A 39 -10.96 -12.07 -5.36
N TRP A 40 -9.69 -12.26 -5.03
CA TRP A 40 -9.22 -12.27 -3.65
C TRP A 40 -9.46 -10.93 -2.91
N MET A 41 -9.68 -9.82 -3.64
CA MET A 41 -9.91 -8.49 -3.06
C MET A 41 -11.38 -8.12 -2.93
N ALA A 42 -12.27 -8.83 -3.62
CA ALA A 42 -13.71 -8.55 -3.64
C ALA A 42 -14.44 -9.85 -3.91
N ASP A 43 -15.19 -10.32 -2.93
CA ASP A 43 -15.89 -11.60 -3.03
C ASP A 43 -17.07 -11.54 -4.01
N ARG A 44 -17.67 -12.70 -4.28
CA ARG A 44 -18.80 -12.80 -5.22
C ARG A 44 -20.01 -12.00 -4.76
N ASP A 45 -20.28 -11.96 -3.46
CA ASP A 45 -21.46 -11.29 -2.93
C ASP A 45 -21.30 -9.78 -3.00
N GLU A 46 -20.11 -9.25 -2.73
CA GLU A 46 -19.76 -7.85 -2.86
C GLU A 46 -19.87 -7.37 -4.32
N VAL A 47 -19.26 -8.10 -5.27
CA VAL A 47 -19.40 -7.76 -6.70
C VAL A 47 -20.84 -7.85 -7.16
N PHE A 48 -21.61 -8.80 -6.65
CA PHE A 48 -23.05 -8.91 -6.93
C PHE A 48 -23.83 -7.71 -6.38
N GLN A 49 -23.53 -7.23 -5.18
CA GLN A 49 -24.15 -6.02 -4.64
C GLN A 49 -23.81 -4.79 -5.48
N TRP A 50 -22.55 -4.63 -5.90
CA TRP A 50 -22.17 -3.55 -6.81
C TRP A 50 -22.94 -3.62 -8.12
N ALA A 51 -23.08 -4.81 -8.70
CA ALA A 51 -23.86 -5.01 -9.91
C ALA A 51 -25.31 -4.52 -9.74
N ARG A 52 -25.97 -4.87 -8.62
CA ARG A 52 -27.35 -4.46 -8.32
C ARG A 52 -27.49 -2.94 -8.16
N ILE A 53 -26.51 -2.29 -7.54
CA ILE A 53 -26.47 -0.81 -7.45
C ILE A 53 -26.34 -0.20 -8.85
N GLU A 54 -25.53 -0.78 -9.72
CA GLU A 54 -25.36 -0.27 -11.08
C GLU A 54 -26.56 -0.55 -12.00
N VAL A 55 -27.36 -1.60 -11.73
CA VAL A 55 -28.66 -1.77 -12.38
C VAL A 55 -29.57 -0.58 -12.08
N TRP A 56 -29.60 -0.09 -10.84
CA TRP A 56 -30.37 1.11 -10.50
C TRP A 56 -29.88 2.35 -11.26
N ASN A 57 -28.57 2.56 -11.32
CA ASN A 57 -28.01 3.66 -12.10
C ASN A 57 -28.37 3.55 -13.58
N ALA A 58 -28.28 2.35 -14.15
CA ALA A 58 -28.67 2.08 -15.54
C ALA A 58 -30.17 2.34 -15.77
N VAL A 59 -31.05 1.98 -14.84
CA VAL A 59 -32.49 2.30 -14.92
C VAL A 59 -32.70 3.81 -14.99
N LYS A 60 -32.04 4.59 -14.12
CA LYS A 60 -32.18 6.05 -14.09
C LYS A 60 -31.76 6.71 -15.41
N SER A 61 -30.65 6.28 -15.99
CA SER A 61 -30.07 6.86 -17.20
C SER A 61 -30.53 6.21 -18.51
N PHE A 62 -31.40 5.20 -18.46
CA PHE A 62 -31.87 4.52 -19.66
C PHE A 62 -32.79 5.42 -20.51
N GLU A 63 -32.52 5.46 -21.81
CA GLU A 63 -33.34 6.16 -22.82
C GLU A 63 -33.78 5.15 -23.88
N THR A 64 -35.06 5.20 -24.23
CA THR A 64 -35.63 4.33 -25.27
C THR A 64 -35.12 4.72 -26.66
N GLY A 65 -35.08 3.76 -27.58
CA GLY A 65 -34.74 4.00 -29.00
C GLY A 65 -33.25 3.95 -29.36
N LYS A 66 -32.31 3.98 -28.39
CA LYS A 66 -30.87 3.84 -28.67
C LYS A 66 -30.42 2.37 -28.74
N MET A 67 -30.79 1.58 -27.73
CA MET A 67 -30.54 0.14 -27.66
C MET A 67 -31.48 -0.50 -26.63
N SER A 68 -31.54 -1.83 -26.58
CA SER A 68 -32.31 -2.53 -25.56
C SER A 68 -31.72 -2.29 -24.16
N PHE A 69 -32.60 -2.23 -23.16
CA PHE A 69 -32.22 -2.05 -21.76
C PHE A 69 -31.24 -3.13 -21.31
N PHE A 70 -31.45 -4.39 -21.73
CA PHE A 70 -30.56 -5.49 -21.37
C PHE A 70 -29.11 -5.23 -21.83
N SER A 71 -28.93 -4.84 -23.09
CA SER A 71 -27.61 -4.55 -23.65
C SER A 71 -26.96 -3.34 -22.97
N TYR A 72 -27.74 -2.27 -22.76
CA TYR A 72 -27.29 -1.06 -22.08
C TYR A 72 -26.87 -1.32 -20.63
N CYS A 73 -27.72 -2.01 -19.87
CA CYS A 73 -27.50 -2.35 -18.48
C CYS A 73 -26.26 -3.23 -18.33
N LYS A 74 -26.12 -4.27 -19.17
CA LYS A 74 -24.95 -5.15 -19.12
C LYS A 74 -23.65 -4.36 -19.37
N LEU A 75 -23.62 -3.51 -20.40
CA LEU A 75 -22.45 -2.69 -20.72
C LEU A 75 -22.07 -1.76 -19.55
N THR A 76 -23.06 -1.07 -18.98
CA THR A 76 -22.88 -0.11 -17.89
C THR A 76 -22.36 -0.81 -16.63
N VAL A 77 -23.01 -1.91 -16.23
CA VAL A 77 -22.64 -2.71 -15.05
C VAL A 77 -21.23 -3.28 -15.20
N GLU A 78 -20.89 -3.90 -16.34
CA GLU A 78 -19.54 -4.45 -16.57
C GLU A 78 -18.46 -3.34 -16.51
N ASN A 79 -18.71 -2.17 -17.08
CA ASN A 79 -17.74 -1.06 -17.07
C ASN A 79 -17.54 -0.48 -15.66
N HIS A 80 -18.61 -0.32 -14.90
CA HIS A 80 -18.53 0.16 -13.52
C HIS A 80 -17.77 -0.81 -12.62
N ILE A 81 -18.03 -2.12 -12.73
CA ILE A 81 -17.30 -3.13 -11.97
C ILE A 81 -15.81 -3.13 -12.33
N LYS A 82 -15.45 -3.08 -13.63
CA LYS A 82 -14.05 -2.95 -14.05
C LYS A 82 -13.39 -1.69 -13.46
N SER A 83 -14.10 -0.56 -13.47
CA SER A 83 -13.60 0.70 -12.93
C SER A 83 -13.38 0.64 -11.41
N ARG A 84 -14.34 0.07 -10.69
CA ARG A 84 -14.28 -0.12 -9.24
C ARG A 84 -13.14 -1.03 -8.83
N LEU A 85 -12.99 -2.16 -9.53
CA LEU A 85 -11.87 -3.07 -9.34
C LEU A 85 -10.52 -2.38 -9.63
N ARG A 86 -10.39 -1.61 -10.71
CA ARG A 86 -9.16 -0.83 -10.97
C ARG A 86 -8.82 0.13 -9.83
N ARG A 87 -9.82 0.77 -9.22
CA ARG A 87 -9.61 1.64 -8.05
C ARG A 87 -9.15 0.85 -6.83
N LEU A 88 -9.77 -0.30 -6.56
CA LEU A 88 -9.38 -1.19 -5.46
C LEU A 88 -7.96 -1.74 -5.64
N TYR A 89 -7.63 -2.23 -6.84
CA TYR A 89 -6.28 -2.68 -7.18
C TYR A 89 -5.27 -1.55 -7.16
N GLY A 90 -5.66 -0.34 -7.56
CA GLY A 90 -4.82 0.86 -7.52
C GLY A 90 -4.54 1.34 -6.09
N GLN A 91 -5.53 1.24 -5.20
CA GLN A 91 -5.36 1.53 -3.76
C GLN A 91 -4.45 0.51 -3.07
N ALA A 92 -4.42 -0.74 -3.55
CA ALA A 92 -3.57 -1.79 -3.01
C ALA A 92 -2.11 -1.77 -3.48
N ASN A 93 -1.80 -1.04 -4.56
CA ASN A 93 -0.45 -0.90 -5.09
C ASN A 93 0.24 0.36 -4.57
N VAL A 94 0.70 0.33 -3.31
CA VAL A 94 2.03 0.88 -2.96
C VAL A 94 2.78 -0.08 -2.01
N PRO A 95 2.16 -0.90 -1.12
CA PRO A 95 2.96 -1.86 -0.32
C PRO A 95 2.41 -3.30 -0.13
N ASN A 96 1.38 -3.80 -0.85
CA ASN A 96 0.75 -5.09 -0.51
C ASN A 96 1.04 -6.30 -1.43
N ARG A 97 2.06 -6.24 -2.29
CA ARG A 97 2.51 -7.41 -3.08
C ARG A 97 3.43 -8.38 -2.33
N THR A 98 3.67 -8.13 -1.04
CA THR A 98 4.54 -8.93 -0.17
C THR A 98 3.89 -9.32 1.17
N ALA A 99 2.57 -9.16 1.33
CA ALA A 99 1.91 -9.62 2.56
C ALA A 99 1.76 -11.15 2.52
N MET A 100 2.58 -11.81 3.32
CA MET A 100 2.51 -13.25 3.58
C MET A 100 1.51 -13.52 4.70
N ARG A 101 0.75 -14.62 4.60
CA ARG A 101 -0.12 -15.10 5.68
C ARG A 101 0.75 -15.56 6.84
N LEU A 102 0.77 -14.77 7.92
CA LEU A 102 1.57 -15.08 9.10
C LEU A 102 1.04 -16.35 9.81
N ASP A 103 -0.26 -16.60 9.74
CA ASP A 103 -0.95 -17.79 10.25
C ASP A 103 -0.73 -19.06 9.41
N GLY A 104 -0.06 -18.97 8.25
CA GLY A 104 0.17 -20.11 7.36
C GLY A 104 1.29 -21.05 7.83
N PRO A 105 1.29 -22.32 7.39
CA PRO A 105 2.37 -23.26 7.68
C PRO A 105 3.66 -22.82 6.98
N THR A 106 4.79 -23.01 7.67
CA THR A 106 6.12 -22.70 7.13
C THR A 106 6.61 -23.82 6.22
N VAL A 107 7.37 -23.47 5.18
CA VAL A 107 7.98 -24.44 4.25
C VAL A 107 9.50 -24.29 4.34
N ASN A 108 10.19 -25.39 4.64
CA ASN A 108 11.65 -25.41 4.73
C ASN A 108 12.28 -25.37 3.33
N GLU A 109 13.59 -25.13 3.24
CA GLU A 109 14.33 -25.11 1.96
C GLU A 109 14.22 -26.43 1.17
N GLU A 110 13.91 -27.53 1.84
CA GLU A 110 13.67 -28.86 1.26
C GLU A 110 12.21 -29.09 0.81
N GLY A 111 11.34 -28.09 0.91
CA GLY A 111 9.94 -28.16 0.48
C GLY A 111 9.01 -28.89 1.46
N THR A 112 9.50 -29.28 2.64
CA THR A 112 8.68 -29.90 3.69
C THR A 112 7.84 -28.85 4.40
N VAL A 113 6.53 -29.11 4.52
CA VAL A 113 5.58 -28.26 5.25
C VAL A 113 5.69 -28.57 6.74
N ASN A 114 6.07 -27.59 7.57
CA ASN A 114 6.05 -27.72 9.02
C ASN A 114 4.71 -27.22 9.58
N ASP A 115 4.29 -27.80 10.71
CA ASP A 115 3.11 -27.35 11.46
C ASP A 115 3.31 -26.02 12.22
N THR A 116 4.51 -25.46 12.22
CA THR A 116 4.80 -24.15 12.83
C THR A 116 4.35 -23.00 11.94
N SER A 117 3.59 -22.07 12.52
CA SER A 117 3.12 -20.85 11.86
C SER A 117 4.24 -19.81 11.78
N TYR A 118 4.26 -18.96 10.74
CA TYR A 118 5.22 -17.85 10.67
C TYR A 118 5.14 -16.92 11.90
N ILE A 119 3.99 -16.81 12.57
CA ILE A 119 3.83 -16.06 13.83
C ILE A 119 4.74 -16.60 14.93
N GLU A 120 4.88 -17.92 15.02
CA GLU A 120 5.70 -18.59 16.03
C GLU A 120 7.21 -18.41 15.75
N GLY A 121 7.56 -18.23 14.47
CA GLY A 121 8.88 -17.80 14.02
C GLY A 121 9.14 -16.29 14.12
N VAL A 122 8.11 -15.46 14.34
CA VAL A 122 8.27 -14.08 14.80
C VAL A 122 8.63 -14.13 16.28
N ILE A 123 9.84 -14.62 16.53
CA ILE A 123 10.57 -14.34 17.75
C ILE A 123 10.51 -12.83 17.92
N ASP A 124 9.88 -12.41 19.01
CA ASP A 124 9.89 -11.05 19.55
C ASP A 124 11.18 -10.36 19.09
N ARG A 125 11.08 -9.33 18.22
CA ARG A 125 12.26 -8.61 17.71
C ARG A 125 13.14 -8.39 18.92
N PRO A 126 14.34 -8.98 19.01
CA PRO A 126 14.99 -9.19 20.28
C PRO A 126 15.00 -7.85 20.98
N SER A 127 14.22 -7.73 22.06
CA SER A 127 14.18 -6.52 22.87
C SER A 127 15.64 -6.23 23.16
N LYS A 128 16.16 -5.15 22.57
CA LYS A 128 17.60 -4.94 22.36
C LYS A 128 18.33 -5.38 23.62
N SER A 129 19.09 -6.47 23.52
CA SER A 129 19.81 -7.05 24.66
C SER A 129 20.50 -5.93 25.44
N THR A 130 20.44 -5.94 26.77
CA THR A 130 21.09 -4.92 27.61
C THR A 130 22.55 -4.69 27.20
N TYR A 131 23.23 -5.74 26.70
CA TYR A 131 24.55 -5.67 26.07
C TYR A 131 24.59 -4.81 24.81
N GLN A 132 23.63 -4.92 23.89
CA GLN A 132 23.50 -4.09 22.69
C GLN A 132 23.21 -2.62 23.03
N ILE A 133 22.45 -2.36 24.11
CA ILE A 133 22.18 -1.00 24.61
C ILE A 133 23.44 -0.40 25.26
N LEU A 134 24.20 -1.19 26.02
CA LEU A 134 25.49 -0.79 26.59
C LEU A 134 26.55 -0.55 25.51
N LEU A 135 26.65 -1.45 24.52
CA LEU A 135 27.53 -1.29 23.35
C LEU A 135 27.21 0.00 22.62
N ARG A 136 25.93 0.38 22.50
CA ARG A 136 25.53 1.65 21.90
C ARG A 136 26.03 2.85 22.69
N LYS A 137 26.05 2.85 24.03
CA LYS A 137 26.54 4.02 24.80
C LYS A 137 28.05 4.23 24.63
N ASP A 138 28.84 3.17 24.72
CA ASP A 138 30.29 3.25 24.52
C ASP A 138 30.66 3.50 23.06
N SER A 139 29.94 2.87 22.13
CA SER A 139 30.05 3.15 20.68
C SER A 139 29.66 4.59 20.37
N LEU A 140 28.62 5.15 20.97
CA LEU A 140 28.21 6.55 20.74
C LEU A 140 29.26 7.54 21.26
N GLN A 141 29.88 7.27 22.41
CA GLN A 141 30.97 8.11 22.91
C GLN A 141 32.21 8.02 22.02
N SER A 142 32.59 6.83 21.58
CA SER A 142 33.72 6.65 20.67
C SER A 142 33.44 7.24 19.27
N ILE A 143 32.21 7.11 18.74
CA ILE A 143 31.77 7.82 17.53
C ILE A 143 31.87 9.32 17.72
N ARG A 144 31.37 9.88 18.84
CA ARG A 144 31.48 11.33 19.13
C ARG A 144 32.94 11.79 19.18
N LEU A 145 33.83 11.01 19.77
CA LEU A 145 35.25 11.30 19.83
C LEU A 145 35.88 11.31 18.43
N ILE A 146 35.55 10.30 17.61
CA ILE A 146 36.07 10.20 16.25
C ILE A 146 35.50 11.33 15.37
N LEU A 147 34.19 11.61 15.42
CA LEU A 147 33.57 12.71 14.68
C LEU A 147 34.15 14.07 15.04
N LYS A 148 34.56 14.28 16.29
CA LYS A 148 35.24 15.51 16.73
C LYS A 148 36.59 15.71 16.04
N ASN A 149 37.26 14.63 15.62
CA ASN A 149 38.56 14.66 14.96
C ASN A 149 38.49 14.83 13.43
N GLU A 150 37.31 14.64 12.82
CA GLU A 150 37.12 14.64 11.36
C GLU A 150 36.84 16.04 10.76
N ASN A 151 37.01 17.11 11.55
CA ASN A 151 36.82 18.51 11.13
C ASN A 151 35.51 18.74 10.35
N LEU A 152 34.41 18.22 10.88
CA LEU A 152 33.07 18.48 10.37
C LEU A 152 32.68 19.93 10.63
N THR A 153 32.12 20.59 9.62
CA THR A 153 31.51 21.91 9.84
C THR A 153 30.24 21.77 10.68
N PRO A 154 29.79 22.82 11.39
CA PRO A 154 28.55 22.76 12.19
C PRO A 154 27.34 22.27 11.39
N LEU A 155 27.22 22.70 10.12
CA LEU A 155 26.17 22.24 9.22
C LEU A 155 26.27 20.75 8.90
N GLU A 156 27.47 20.25 8.62
CA GLU A 156 27.71 18.83 8.34
C GLU A 156 27.43 17.95 9.55
N TYR A 157 27.82 18.41 10.75
CA TYR A 157 27.54 17.73 12.01
C TYR A 157 26.03 17.64 12.25
N ASN A 158 25.31 18.76 12.14
CA ASN A 158 23.87 18.79 12.36
C ASN A 158 23.11 17.93 11.33
N CYS A 159 23.50 17.98 10.05
CA CYS A 159 22.92 17.11 9.03
C CYS A 159 23.19 15.62 9.33
N LEU A 160 24.39 15.26 9.77
CA LEU A 160 24.72 13.89 10.18
C LEU A 160 23.86 13.45 11.37
N VAL A 161 23.69 14.32 12.37
CA VAL A 161 22.93 13.98 13.57
C VAL A 161 21.46 13.74 13.27
N LEU A 162 20.82 14.70 12.60
CA LEU A 162 19.41 14.62 12.27
C LEU A 162 19.10 13.44 11.34
N PHE A 163 20.00 13.12 10.40
CA PHE A 163 19.78 12.03 9.45
C PHE A 163 20.04 10.65 10.07
N TYR A 164 21.18 10.44 10.73
CA TYR A 164 21.60 9.10 11.16
C TYR A 164 21.18 8.73 12.59
N PHE A 165 20.92 9.69 13.47
CA PHE A 165 20.52 9.41 14.86
C PHE A 165 19.05 9.72 15.15
N GLU A 166 18.47 10.68 14.43
CA GLU A 166 17.04 11.06 14.59
C GLU A 166 16.15 10.61 13.42
N GLU A 167 16.71 9.91 12.44
CA GLU A 167 15.98 9.29 11.32
C GLU A 167 15.12 10.30 10.51
N ARG A 168 15.54 11.57 10.44
CA ARG A 168 14.82 12.62 9.73
C ARG A 168 15.03 12.54 8.23
N SER A 169 13.96 12.77 7.47
CA SER A 169 14.03 12.89 6.01
C SER A 169 14.78 14.15 5.57
N HIS A 170 15.31 14.14 4.36
CA HIS A 170 16.08 15.29 3.83
C HIS A 170 15.24 16.58 3.77
N MET A 171 13.92 16.46 3.58
CA MET A 171 13.00 17.61 3.59
C MET A 171 12.77 18.12 5.01
N GLU A 172 12.65 17.24 6.00
CA GLU A 172 12.55 17.65 7.41
C GLU A 172 13.84 18.33 7.88
N ILE A 173 15.00 17.79 7.52
CA ILE A 173 16.31 18.39 7.86
C ILE A 173 16.44 19.77 7.23
N GLN A 174 16.00 19.93 5.97
CA GLN A 174 16.00 21.23 5.31
C GLN A 174 15.16 22.24 6.11
N SER A 175 13.95 21.84 6.53
CA SER A 175 13.07 22.70 7.32
C SER A 175 13.62 23.01 8.71
N ILE A 176 14.17 22.01 9.40
CA ILE A 176 14.74 22.14 10.76
C ILE A 176 15.96 23.06 10.78
N LEU A 177 16.83 22.95 9.77
CA LEU A 177 18.05 23.75 9.67
C LEU A 177 17.89 25.02 8.83
N GLU A 178 16.65 25.34 8.44
CA GLU A 178 16.27 26.50 7.61
C GLU A 178 17.16 26.66 6.36
N LEU A 179 17.46 25.53 5.70
CA LEU A 179 18.36 25.50 4.56
C LEU A 179 17.67 25.93 3.27
N PRO A 180 18.38 26.63 2.37
CA PRO A 180 17.79 27.20 1.17
C PRO A 180 17.27 26.15 0.19
N SER A 181 17.75 24.90 0.25
CA SER A 181 17.24 23.81 -0.58
C SER A 181 17.58 22.43 -0.01
N ARG A 182 16.79 21.42 -0.39
CA ARG A 182 17.10 19.99 -0.16
C ARG A 182 18.50 19.61 -0.65
N LYS A 183 18.95 20.21 -1.77
CA LYS A 183 20.28 19.97 -2.34
C LYS A 183 21.42 20.39 -1.39
N ALA A 184 21.19 21.37 -0.53
CA ALA A 184 22.17 21.76 0.49
C ALA A 184 22.37 20.64 1.53
N VAL A 185 21.30 19.95 1.92
CA VAL A 185 21.34 18.77 2.81
C VAL A 185 22.09 17.62 2.13
N ASP A 186 21.77 17.33 0.87
CA ASP A 186 22.44 16.27 0.08
C ASP A 186 23.95 16.53 -0.04
N ASN A 187 24.32 17.77 -0.31
CA ASN A 187 25.72 18.19 -0.42
C ASN A 187 26.45 18.07 0.93
N ALA A 188 25.80 18.46 2.03
CA ALA A 188 26.37 18.31 3.38
C ALA A 188 26.60 16.82 3.71
N LEU A 189 25.59 15.96 3.53
CA LEU A 189 25.71 14.51 3.76
C LEU A 189 26.71 13.83 2.83
N THR A 190 26.89 14.34 1.61
CA THR A 190 27.92 13.84 0.69
C THR A 190 29.33 14.23 1.15
N ARG A 191 29.54 15.45 1.66
CA ARG A 191 30.82 15.85 2.26
C ARG A 191 31.11 15.07 3.54
N VAL A 192 30.11 14.85 4.38
CA VAL A 192 30.18 13.97 5.55
C VAL A 192 30.68 12.59 5.15
N ARG A 193 30.02 11.92 4.19
CA ARG A 193 30.45 10.59 3.71
C ARG A 193 31.89 10.57 3.21
N ARG A 194 32.34 11.60 2.48
CA ARG A 194 33.74 11.69 2.00
C ARG A 194 34.77 11.89 3.11
N LYS A 195 34.43 12.67 4.15
CA LYS A 195 35.33 12.87 5.31
C LYS A 195 35.45 11.57 6.10
N LEU A 196 34.32 10.94 6.40
CA LEU A 196 34.25 9.73 7.22
C LEU A 196 34.75 8.47 6.50
N ALA A 197 34.74 8.46 5.15
CA ALA A 197 35.35 7.40 4.37
C ALA A 197 36.88 7.31 4.53
N LYS A 198 37.55 8.30 5.14
CA LYS A 198 38.99 8.25 5.41
C LYS A 198 39.34 7.44 6.66
N ASN A 199 38.34 7.00 7.43
CA ASN A 199 38.52 6.33 8.70
C ASN A 199 37.82 4.96 8.68
N GLU A 200 38.60 3.89 8.65
CA GLU A 200 38.09 2.51 8.51
C GLU A 200 37.08 2.14 9.63
N LYS A 201 37.32 2.59 10.86
CA LYS A 201 36.41 2.35 11.99
C LYS A 201 35.05 3.03 11.82
N LEU A 202 35.02 4.19 11.17
CA LEU A 202 33.77 4.87 10.86
C LEU A 202 33.04 4.18 9.71
N GLN A 203 33.75 3.67 8.71
CA GLN A 203 33.11 2.94 7.61
C GLN A 203 32.31 1.74 8.10
N GLU A 204 32.86 0.94 9.03
CA GLU A 204 32.15 -0.19 9.63
C GLU A 204 30.89 0.27 10.38
N ILE A 205 31.00 1.34 11.17
CA ILE A 205 29.88 1.90 11.93
C ILE A 205 28.78 2.41 10.99
N PHE A 206 29.16 3.10 9.90
CA PHE A 206 28.19 3.61 8.92
C PHE A 206 27.56 2.50 8.07
N GLN A 207 28.28 1.41 7.77
CA GLN A 207 27.67 0.23 7.16
C GLN A 207 26.57 -0.33 8.06
N VAL A 208 26.83 -0.47 9.36
CA VAL A 208 25.83 -0.94 10.33
C VAL A 208 24.64 0.02 10.47
N LEU A 209 24.88 1.34 10.53
CA LEU A 209 23.81 2.34 10.62
C LEU A 209 22.98 2.43 9.33
N SER A 210 23.62 2.34 8.17
CA SER A 210 22.93 2.37 6.87
C SER A 210 22.10 1.11 6.61
N ALA A 211 22.55 -0.05 7.09
CA ALA A 211 21.78 -1.29 7.07
C ALA A 211 20.56 -1.22 7.98
N GLN A 212 20.63 -0.48 9.10
CA GLN A 212 19.50 -0.26 10.02
C GLN A 212 18.45 0.69 9.45
N ALA A 213 18.85 1.70 8.66
CA ALA A 213 17.91 2.65 8.03
C ALA A 213 17.21 2.08 6.78
N ALA A 214 17.68 0.96 6.23
CA ALA A 214 17.11 0.29 5.06
C ALA A 214 16.12 -0.85 5.41
N MET A 215 15.94 -1.15 6.70
CA MET A 215 14.94 -2.08 7.25
C MET A 215 13.73 -1.32 7.79
#